data_AF-A0A1F2HQ56-F1
#
_entry.id   AF-A0A1F2HQ56-F1
#
_cell.length_a   1.000
_cell.length_b   1.000
_cell.length_c   1.000
_cell.angle_alpha   90.00
_cell.angle_beta   90.00
_cell.angle_gamma   90.00
#
_symmetry.space_group_name_H-M   'P 1'
#
loop_
_entity.id
_entity.type
_entity.pdbx_description
1 polymer ?
#
loop_
_entity_poly.entity_id
_entity_poly.type
_entity_poly.pdbx_seq_one_letter_code
_entity_poly.pdbx_strand_id
1 'polypeptide(L)'
;MKLFRQLLTSLRLYLSIKHYCKQKKIQCKMDSPLKTIKISHEFLSLYFIIITQKSNYRTMVKAIRNNENSAQIVLLTSDVDYNYIFENHLELLGIIDLSSNYSYTTLLELIKGYIDDFIEIKSE
;
A
#
# COMPACT_ATOMS: atom_id res chain seq x y z
N MET A 1 2.15 23.82 0.24
CA MET A 1 2.09 23.39 -1.19
C MET A 1 2.46 21.91 -1.40
N LYS A 2 3.55 21.39 -0.81
CA LYS A 2 3.98 19.96 -0.91
C LYS A 2 2.94 18.97 -0.35
N LEU A 3 2.41 19.26 0.85
CA LEU A 3 1.42 18.42 1.52
C LEU A 3 0.10 18.26 0.75
N PHE A 4 -0.42 19.35 0.17
CA PHE A 4 -1.65 19.34 -0.63
C PHE A 4 -1.49 18.50 -1.91
N ARG A 5 -0.32 18.60 -2.57
CA ARG A 5 0.00 17.75 -3.73
C ARG A 5 0.07 16.28 -3.36
N GLN A 6 0.69 15.95 -2.23
CA GLN A 6 0.76 14.57 -1.72
C GLN A 6 -0.64 14.00 -1.41
N LEU A 7 -1.50 14.77 -0.74
CA LEU A 7 -2.89 14.36 -0.47
C LEU A 7 -3.68 14.11 -1.77
N LEU A 8 -3.50 14.98 -2.77
CA LEU A 8 -4.14 14.80 -4.08
C LEU A 8 -3.63 13.56 -4.80
N THR A 9 -2.33 13.29 -4.75
CA THR A 9 -1.73 12.06 -5.32
C THR A 9 -2.27 10.82 -4.61
N SER A 10 -2.30 10.80 -3.28
CA SER A 10 -2.86 9.67 -2.50
C SER A 10 -4.33 9.43 -2.83
N LEU A 11 -5.13 10.49 -2.96
CA LEU A 11 -6.52 10.38 -3.35
C LEU A 11 -6.69 9.81 -4.78
N ARG A 12 -5.87 10.27 -5.73
CA ARG A 12 -5.88 9.77 -7.11
C ARG A 12 -5.48 8.29 -7.16
N LEU A 13 -4.39 7.93 -6.49
CA LEU A 13 -3.94 6.54 -6.37
C LEU A 13 -5.05 5.65 -5.80
N TYR A 14 -5.69 6.08 -4.72
CA TYR A 14 -6.83 5.35 -4.14
C TYR A 14 -7.95 5.12 -5.16
N LEU A 15 -8.38 6.18 -5.87
CA LEU A 15 -9.45 6.05 -6.86
C LEU A 15 -9.08 5.07 -7.99
N SER A 16 -7.82 5.11 -8.44
CA SER A 16 -7.32 4.19 -9.46
C SER A 16 -7.23 2.74 -8.95
N ILE A 17 -6.74 2.50 -7.73
CA ILE A 17 -6.70 1.17 -7.12
C ILE A 17 -8.12 0.62 -6.99
N LYS A 18 -9.05 1.43 -6.47
CA LYS A 18 -10.45 1.04 -6.32
C LYS A 18 -11.09 0.69 -7.66
N HIS A 19 -10.84 1.50 -8.69
CA HIS A 19 -11.32 1.22 -10.04
C HIS A 19 -10.75 -0.09 -10.58
N TYR A 20 -9.45 -0.34 -10.40
CA TYR A 20 -8.80 -1.56 -10.84
C TYR A 20 -9.33 -2.81 -10.13
N CYS A 21 -9.49 -2.74 -8.80
CA CYS A 21 -10.08 -3.81 -8.01
C CYS A 21 -11.51 -4.15 -8.50
N LYS A 22 -12.30 -3.14 -8.87
CA LYS A 22 -13.63 -3.34 -9.45
C LYS A 22 -13.56 -4.07 -10.80
N GLN A 23 -12.61 -3.72 -11.67
CA GLN A 23 -12.41 -4.40 -12.95
C GLN A 23 -12.04 -5.88 -12.75
N LYS A 24 -11.17 -6.16 -11.78
CA LYS A 24 -10.72 -7.51 -11.41
C LYS A 24 -11.72 -8.29 -10.55
N LYS A 25 -12.85 -7.68 -10.16
CA LYS A 25 -13.89 -8.28 -9.31
C LYS A 25 -13.37 -8.77 -7.95
N ILE A 26 -12.38 -8.08 -7.38
CA ILE A 26 -11.78 -8.39 -6.07
C ILE A 26 -12.27 -7.43 -4.99
N GLN A 27 -12.31 -7.91 -3.73
CA GLN A 27 -12.77 -7.10 -2.61
C GLN A 27 -11.70 -6.09 -2.19
N CYS A 28 -12.02 -4.81 -2.28
CA CYS A 28 -11.17 -3.71 -1.84
C CYS A 28 -11.91 -2.88 -0.78
N LYS A 29 -11.28 -2.69 0.38
CA LYS A 29 -11.76 -1.84 1.47
C LYS A 29 -10.70 -0.78 1.80
N MET A 30 -11.15 0.34 2.35
CA MET A 30 -10.27 1.42 2.79
C MET A 30 -10.62 1.78 4.22
N ASP A 31 -9.61 1.91 5.07
CA ASP A 31 -9.82 2.46 6.41
C ASP A 31 -9.53 3.96 6.42
N SER A 32 -10.42 4.70 7.08
CA SER A 32 -10.36 6.16 7.18
C SER A 32 -9.28 6.60 8.16
N PRO A 33 -8.49 7.67 7.87
CA PRO A 33 -8.61 8.58 6.73
C PRO A 33 -7.55 8.31 5.65
N LEU A 34 -7.84 7.46 4.67
CA LEU A 34 -7.00 7.22 3.47
C LEU A 34 -5.58 6.71 3.79
N LYS A 35 -5.41 6.06 4.94
CA LYS A 35 -4.09 5.58 5.39
C LYS A 35 -3.78 4.16 4.94
N THR A 36 -4.82 3.35 4.74
CA THR A 36 -4.66 1.96 4.32
C THR A 36 -5.70 1.59 3.27
N ILE A 37 -5.26 0.84 2.27
CA ILE A 37 -6.13 0.14 1.33
C ILE A 37 -5.91 -1.34 1.55
N LYS A 38 -6.96 -2.05 1.92
CA LYS A 38 -6.97 -3.49 2.08
C LYS A 38 -7.61 -4.15 0.87
N ILE A 39 -6.91 -5.08 0.26
CA ILE A 39 -7.44 -5.99 -0.75
C ILE A 39 -7.54 -7.36 -0.11
N SER A 40 -8.76 -7.91 -0.11
CA SER A 40 -9.05 -9.25 0.39
C SER A 40 -9.26 -10.19 -0.78
N HIS A 41 -8.53 -11.30 -0.76
CA HIS A 41 -8.71 -12.40 -1.69
C HIS A 41 -8.64 -13.70 -0.90
N GLU A 42 -9.78 -14.36 -0.78
CA GLU A 42 -9.96 -15.58 0.03
C GLU A 42 -9.49 -15.40 1.50
N PHE A 43 -8.46 -16.13 1.92
CA PHE A 43 -7.89 -16.08 3.27
C PHE A 43 -6.67 -15.14 3.39
N LEU A 44 -6.26 -14.52 2.29
CA LEU A 44 -5.12 -13.62 2.25
C LEU A 44 -5.58 -12.16 2.19
N SER A 45 -4.70 -11.28 2.63
CA SER A 45 -4.93 -9.84 2.56
C SER A 45 -3.66 -9.11 2.17
N LEU A 46 -3.80 -8.19 1.21
CA LEU A 46 -2.77 -7.26 0.79
C LEU A 46 -3.15 -5.87 1.29
N TYR A 47 -2.23 -5.23 2.00
CA TYR A 47 -2.37 -3.87 2.51
C TYR A 47 -1.42 -2.94 1.79
N PHE A 48 -1.96 -1.85 1.24
CA PHE A 48 -1.18 -0.68 0.87
C PHE A 48 -1.29 0.35 2.00
N ILE A 49 -0.19 0.65 2.67
CA ILE A 49 -0.11 1.70 3.69
C ILE A 49 0.36 2.99 3.04
N ILE A 50 -0.49 4.01 3.00
CA ILE A 50 -0.21 5.31 2.38
C ILE A 50 0.24 6.30 3.44
N ILE A 51 1.48 6.79 3.31
CA ILE A 51 2.14 7.70 4.24
C ILE A 51 2.46 9.00 3.52
N THR A 52 1.76 10.06 3.90
CA THR A 52 1.90 11.39 3.28
C THR A 52 2.74 12.36 4.12
N GLN A 53 3.12 11.98 5.34
CA GLN A 53 3.94 12.75 6.28
C GLN A 53 4.78 11.79 7.13
N LYS A 54 5.84 12.26 7.81
CA LYS A 54 6.54 11.46 8.82
C LYS A 54 5.54 10.83 9.78
N SER A 55 5.36 9.52 9.70
CA SER A 55 4.36 8.79 10.46
C SER A 55 4.98 7.52 11.02
N ASN A 56 4.54 7.14 12.22
CA ASN A 56 5.00 5.90 12.85
C ASN A 56 4.29 4.70 12.21
N TYR A 57 4.74 4.33 11.01
CA TYR A 57 4.19 3.21 10.27
C TYR A 57 4.41 1.86 10.95
N ARG A 58 5.36 1.75 11.89
CA ARG A 58 5.48 0.57 12.77
C ARG A 58 4.20 0.33 13.55
N THR A 59 3.56 1.37 14.08
CA THR A 59 2.27 1.19 14.80
C THR A 59 1.21 0.61 13.87
N MET A 60 1.17 1.06 12.61
CA MET A 60 0.21 0.57 11.62
C MET A 60 0.52 -0.87 11.18
N VAL A 61 1.78 -1.16 10.87
CA VAL A 61 2.24 -2.52 10.50
C VAL A 61 1.95 -3.49 11.64
N LYS A 62 2.30 -3.13 12.88
CA LYS A 62 2.00 -3.95 14.07
C LYS A 62 0.49 -4.15 14.27
N ALA A 63 -0.30 -3.09 14.11
CA ALA A 63 -1.75 -3.21 14.23
C ALA A 63 -2.35 -4.15 13.17
N ILE A 64 -1.87 -4.10 11.93
CA ILE A 64 -2.27 -5.03 10.88
C ILE A 64 -1.87 -6.46 11.25
N ARG A 65 -0.59 -6.68 11.62
CA ARG A 65 -0.07 -8.02 11.97
C ARG A 65 -0.76 -8.65 13.18
N ASN A 66 -1.10 -7.85 14.19
CA ASN A 66 -1.83 -8.32 15.36
C ASN A 66 -3.23 -8.85 15.01
N ASN A 67 -3.85 -8.31 13.96
CA ASN A 67 -5.16 -8.76 13.48
C ASN A 67 -5.02 -9.86 12.42
N GLU A 68 -4.02 -9.76 11.54
CA GLU A 68 -3.82 -10.60 10.36
C GLU A 68 -2.32 -10.92 10.17
N ASN A 69 -1.87 -11.99 10.84
CA ASN A 69 -0.44 -12.33 10.89
C ASN A 69 0.18 -12.55 9.51
N SER A 70 -0.58 -13.11 8.54
CA SER A 70 -0.12 -13.40 7.18
C SER A 70 -0.32 -12.27 6.17
N ALA A 71 -0.79 -11.09 6.60
CA ALA A 71 -1.08 -9.97 5.69
C ALA A 71 0.15 -9.56 4.86
N GLN A 72 0.04 -9.45 3.54
CA GLN A 72 1.09 -8.81 2.76
C GLN A 72 0.98 -7.30 2.92
N ILE A 73 2.10 -6.59 3.08
CA ILE A 73 2.10 -5.15 3.35
C ILE A 73 3.06 -4.44 2.41
N VAL A 74 2.55 -3.52 1.60
CA VAL A 74 3.32 -2.64 0.73
C VAL A 74 3.22 -1.20 1.24
N LEU A 75 4.35 -0.55 1.41
CA LEU A 75 4.44 0.81 1.93
C LEU A 75 4.50 1.83 0.78
N LEU A 76 3.59 2.81 0.75
CA LEU A 76 3.63 3.94 -0.17
C LEU A 76 4.02 5.19 0.62
N THR A 77 5.26 5.63 0.49
CA THR A 77 5.78 6.78 1.25
C THR A 77 6.75 7.61 0.42
N SER A 78 6.78 8.93 0.64
CA SER A 78 7.80 9.83 0.06
C SER A 78 8.99 10.08 1.00
N ASP A 79 9.03 9.39 2.14
CA ASP A 79 10.07 9.52 3.16
C ASP A 79 10.29 8.13 3.75
N VAL A 80 11.19 7.37 3.13
CA VAL A 80 11.52 6.00 3.55
C VAL A 80 12.67 6.05 4.56
N ASP A 81 12.41 5.56 5.77
CA ASP A 81 13.44 5.38 6.79
C ASP A 81 13.88 3.91 6.81
N TYR A 82 14.83 3.56 5.95
CA TYR A 82 15.31 2.18 5.80
C TYR A 82 15.97 1.64 7.07
N ASN A 83 16.70 2.49 7.81
CA ASN A 83 17.32 2.11 9.07
C ASN A 83 16.25 1.68 10.08
N TYR A 84 15.18 2.47 10.20
CA TYR A 84 14.07 2.15 11.08
C TYR A 84 13.34 0.86 10.68
N ILE A 85 13.12 0.63 9.38
CA ILE A 85 12.52 -0.62 8.85
C ILE A 85 13.35 -1.82 9.26
N PHE A 86 14.67 -1.73 9.03
CA PHE A 86 15.61 -2.80 9.32
C PHE A 86 15.71 -3.11 10.81
N GLU A 87 15.95 -2.09 11.64
CA GLU A 87 16.10 -2.24 13.10
C GLU A 87 14.84 -2.78 13.79
N ASN A 88 13.66 -2.53 13.22
CA ASN A 88 12.39 -3.00 13.77
C ASN A 88 11.88 -4.28 13.12
N HIS A 89 12.65 -4.89 12.22
CA HIS A 89 12.27 -6.11 11.49
C HIS A 89 10.85 -6.02 10.91
N LEU A 90 10.53 -4.90 10.25
CA LEU A 90 9.22 -4.73 9.65
C LEU A 90 9.15 -5.57 8.36
N GLU A 91 8.46 -6.71 8.44
CA GLU A 91 8.22 -7.63 7.32
C GLU A 91 7.24 -7.00 6.31
N LEU A 92 7.79 -6.21 5.39
CA LEU A 92 7.10 -5.61 4.27
C LEU A 92 7.30 -6.46 3.01
N LEU A 93 6.25 -6.61 2.22
CA LEU A 93 6.34 -7.19 0.86
C LEU A 93 7.10 -6.24 -0.07
N GLY A 94 6.93 -4.92 0.10
CA GLY A 94 7.59 -3.95 -0.75
C GLY A 94 7.41 -2.51 -0.30
N ILE A 95 8.15 -1.60 -0.94
CA ILE A 95 8.09 -0.16 -0.72
C ILE A 95 8.02 0.53 -2.08
N ILE A 96 7.04 1.41 -2.25
CA ILE A 96 6.88 2.28 -3.41
C ILE A 96 7.18 3.72 -2.96
N ASP A 97 8.30 4.25 -3.43
CA ASP A 97 8.73 5.61 -3.10
C ASP A 97 7.93 6.66 -3.89
N LEU A 98 7.12 7.45 -3.19
CA LEU A 98 6.31 8.53 -3.76
C LEU A 98 7.09 9.84 -3.96
N SER A 99 8.34 9.93 -3.50
CA SER A 99 9.23 11.10 -3.66
C SER A 99 10.04 11.07 -4.95
N SER A 100 10.24 9.87 -5.48
CA SER A 100 10.88 9.63 -6.77
C SER A 100 10.19 10.41 -7.89
N ASN A 101 10.95 10.76 -8.94
CA ASN A 101 10.42 11.38 -10.16
C ASN A 101 9.59 10.40 -11.01
N TYR A 102 9.01 9.35 -10.42
CA TYR A 102 8.15 8.45 -11.16
C TYR A 102 6.88 9.18 -11.61
N SER A 103 6.51 8.93 -12.87
CA SER A 103 5.24 9.39 -13.38
C SER A 103 4.10 8.73 -12.60
N TYR A 104 2.95 9.39 -12.55
CA TYR A 104 1.74 8.80 -11.99
C TYR A 104 1.40 7.43 -12.62
N THR A 105 1.64 7.29 -13.93
CA THR A 105 1.41 6.04 -14.68
C THR A 105 2.30 4.92 -14.16
N THR A 106 3.58 5.18 -13.96
CA THR A 106 4.55 4.20 -13.43
C THR A 106 4.16 3.74 -12.03
N LEU A 107 3.73 4.65 -11.16
CA LEU A 107 3.24 4.29 -9.83
C LEU A 107 2.02 3.36 -9.90
N LEU A 108 1.09 3.62 -10.82
CA LEU A 108 -0.07 2.76 -11.01
C LEU A 108 0.30 1.38 -11.56
N GLU A 109 1.27 1.29 -12.48
CA GLU A 109 1.74 0.02 -13.01
C GLU A 109 2.36 -0.84 -11.90
N LEU A 110 3.21 -0.28 -11.05
CA LEU A 110 3.78 -0.98 -9.90
C LEU A 110 2.70 -1.49 -8.95
N ILE A 111 1.73 -0.65 -8.61
CA ILE A 111 0.63 -1.04 -7.72
C ILE A 111 -0.23 -2.14 -8.34
N LYS A 112 -0.53 -2.05 -9.64
CA LYS A 112 -1.26 -3.10 -10.37
C LYS A 112 -0.49 -4.41 -10.39
N GLY A 113 0.83 -4.36 -10.59
CA GLY A 113 1.70 -5.54 -10.49
C GLY A 113 1.54 -6.26 -9.16
N TYR A 114 1.68 -5.55 -8.03
CA TYR A 114 1.44 -6.16 -6.71
C TYR A 114 0.04 -6.76 -6.55
N ILE A 115 -0.99 -6.15 -7.14
CA ILE A 115 -2.36 -6.66 -7.09
C ILE A 115 -2.50 -7.93 -7.92
N ASP A 116 -1.94 -7.93 -9.13
CA ASP A 116 -1.99 -9.07 -10.05
C ASP A 116 -1.20 -10.24 -9.48
N ASP A 117 0.03 -10.02 -9.02
CA ASP A 117 0.85 -11.02 -8.33
C ASP A 117 0.11 -11.60 -7.12
N PHE A 118 -0.52 -10.75 -6.30
CA PHE A 118 -1.28 -11.18 -5.12
C PHE A 118 -2.46 -12.10 -5.47
N ILE A 119 -3.10 -11.89 -6.61
CA ILE A 119 -4.18 -12.74 -7.12
C ILE A 119 -3.61 -14.01 -7.74
N GLU A 120 -2.46 -13.90 -8.43
CA GLU A 120 -1.80 -14.99 -9.17
C GLU A 120 -1.01 -15.97 -8.30
N ILE A 121 -0.51 -15.57 -7.12
CA ILE A 121 0.18 -16.43 -6.12
C ILE A 121 -0.63 -17.70 -5.76
N LYS A 122 -1.89 -17.78 -6.17
CA LYS A 122 -2.77 -18.94 -5.98
C LYS A 122 -3.04 -19.78 -7.24
N SER A 123 -2.49 -19.43 -8.40
CA SER A 123 -2.64 -20.22 -9.63
C SER A 123 -1.60 -21.35 -9.74
N GLU A 124 -0.64 -21.39 -8.83
CA GLU A 124 0.32 -22.48 -8.60
C GLU A 124 -0.15 -23.41 -7.46
#